data_AF-A0A9D5N5A9-F1
#
_entry.id   AF-A0A9D5N5A9-F1
#
_cell.length_a   1.000
_cell.length_b   1.000
_cell.length_c   1.000
_cell.angle_alpha   90.00
_cell.angle_beta   90.00
_cell.angle_gamma   90.00
#
_symmetry.space_group_name_H-M   'P 1'
#
loop_
_entity.id
_entity.type
_entity.pdbx_description
1 polymer ?
#
loop_
_entity_poly.entity_id
_entity_poly.type
_entity_poly.pdbx_seq_one_letter_code
_entity_poly.pdbx_strand_id
1 'polypeptide(L)'
;MNAKRGFVPEDERNFSLPALENMKTASRHVCYLLNEGYDLKQAVTFVGNHYLLSERQRLAIMRSVATQTQIENRKEKQVPLTSLSGREVWIDGFNMIITLEVLLSDSILFACMDGTIRDLAALRGTYRLIPETEAAIRMLFDILREAGVSRVNILLDQPVSNSGRLKTCMADLGEEYPFVLDIRILRDVDRELYGKENVVTSDSIILDHCISWVNLTPECLERQGKDTIQVW
;
A
#
# COMPACT_ATOMS: atom_id res chain seq x y z
N MET A 1 -12.79 -15.01 -17.67
CA MET A 1 -12.73 -13.66 -17.07
C MET A 1 -11.29 -13.41 -16.67
N ASN A 2 -10.71 -12.29 -17.09
CA ASN A 2 -9.38 -11.90 -16.60
C ASN A 2 -9.47 -11.68 -15.09
N ALA A 3 -8.47 -12.15 -14.35
CA ALA A 3 -8.44 -11.98 -12.89
C ALA A 3 -8.18 -10.50 -12.58
N LYS A 4 -9.16 -9.79 -12.01
CA LYS A 4 -9.01 -8.42 -11.52
C LYS A 4 -8.53 -8.44 -10.08
N ARG A 5 -7.32 -7.93 -9.81
CA ARG A 5 -6.78 -7.92 -8.42
C ARG A 5 -7.66 -7.04 -7.54
N GLY A 6 -8.02 -7.53 -6.36
CA GLY A 6 -8.75 -6.77 -5.35
C GLY A 6 -10.24 -6.56 -5.60
N PHE A 7 -10.75 -6.92 -6.79
CA PHE A 7 -12.15 -6.75 -7.16
C PHE A 7 -13.03 -7.71 -6.36
N VAL A 8 -14.06 -7.16 -5.71
CA VAL A 8 -15.08 -7.92 -4.99
C VAL A 8 -16.45 -7.37 -5.37
N PRO A 9 -17.37 -8.18 -5.93
CA PRO A 9 -18.67 -7.68 -6.40
C PRO A 9 -19.50 -6.94 -5.35
N GLU A 10 -19.37 -7.33 -4.09
CA GLU A 10 -20.09 -6.72 -2.97
C GLU A 10 -19.61 -5.30 -2.65
N ASP A 11 -18.54 -4.81 -3.29
CA ASP A 11 -17.97 -3.49 -3.06
C ASP A 11 -18.87 -2.33 -3.40
N GLU A 12 -19.64 -2.45 -4.48
CA GLU A 12 -20.63 -1.44 -4.86
C GLU A 12 -21.63 -1.19 -3.73
N ARG A 13 -21.99 -2.25 -3.00
CA ARG A 13 -22.86 -2.15 -1.82
C ARG A 13 -22.10 -1.70 -0.58
N ASN A 14 -20.95 -2.33 -0.29
CA ASN A 14 -20.15 -2.08 0.91
C ASN A 14 -19.62 -0.63 0.97
N PHE A 15 -19.39 0.01 -0.18
CA PHE A 15 -18.82 1.35 -0.28
C PHE A 15 -19.72 2.32 -1.06
N SER A 16 -21.04 2.06 -1.06
CA SER A 16 -22.04 3.02 -1.54
C SER A 16 -22.02 4.32 -0.71
N LEU A 17 -22.50 5.43 -1.28
CA LEU A 17 -22.52 6.74 -0.59
C LEU A 17 -23.13 6.69 0.82
N PRO A 18 -24.30 6.05 1.06
CA PRO A 18 -24.86 5.95 2.41
C PRO A 18 -23.99 5.10 3.36
N ALA A 19 -23.35 4.05 2.83
CA ALA A 19 -22.44 3.23 3.60
C ALA A 19 -21.18 4.02 4.00
N LEU A 20 -20.64 4.86 3.11
CA LEU A 20 -19.48 5.70 3.38
C LEU A 20 -19.75 6.73 4.50
N GLU A 21 -20.93 7.37 4.52
CA GLU A 21 -21.27 8.30 5.60
C GLU A 21 -21.37 7.61 6.96
N ASN A 22 -21.93 6.39 6.99
CA ASN A 22 -21.93 5.55 8.18
C ASN A 22 -20.50 5.16 8.61
N MET A 23 -19.65 4.79 7.64
CA MET A 23 -18.26 4.44 7.88
C MET A 23 -17.43 5.62 8.41
N LYS A 24 -17.60 6.84 7.88
CA LYS A 24 -16.92 8.04 8.40
C LYS A 24 -17.24 8.28 9.88
N THR A 25 -18.52 8.11 10.24
CA THR A 25 -18.95 8.24 11.64
C THR A 25 -18.32 7.14 12.51
N ALA A 26 -18.33 5.89 12.05
CA ALA A 26 -17.66 4.78 12.73
C ALA A 26 -16.15 5.02 12.88
N SER A 27 -15.47 5.49 11.84
CA SER A 27 -14.04 5.82 11.86
C SER A 27 -13.73 6.89 12.90
N ARG A 28 -14.57 7.93 13.05
CA ARG A 28 -14.40 8.92 14.13
C ARG A 28 -14.44 8.29 15.53
N HIS A 29 -15.34 7.34 15.76
CA HIS A 29 -15.42 6.62 17.04
C HIS A 29 -14.20 5.72 17.25
N VAL A 30 -13.75 5.03 16.20
CA VAL A 30 -12.52 4.22 16.24
C VAL A 30 -11.31 5.11 16.54
N CYS A 31 -11.15 6.24 15.85
CA CYS A 31 -10.06 7.18 16.08
C CYS A 31 -10.06 7.73 17.51
N TYR A 32 -11.23 8.03 18.08
CA TYR A 32 -11.32 8.42 19.48
C TYR A 32 -10.75 7.34 20.41
N LEU A 33 -11.25 6.10 20.31
CA LEU A 33 -10.78 4.98 21.12
C LEU A 33 -9.29 4.70 20.90
N LEU A 34 -8.84 4.76 19.65
CA LEU A 34 -7.44 4.50 19.31
C LEU A 34 -6.49 5.52 19.97
N ASN A 35 -6.88 6.80 20.01
CA ASN A 35 -6.10 7.84 20.69
C ASN A 35 -6.16 7.73 22.22
N GLU A 36 -7.21 7.13 22.78
CA GLU A 36 -7.29 6.78 24.20
C GLU A 36 -6.48 5.51 24.56
N GLY A 37 -5.73 4.94 23.60
CA GLY A 37 -4.83 3.80 23.83
C GLY A 37 -5.51 2.43 23.72
N TYR A 38 -6.73 2.36 23.18
CA TYR A 38 -7.38 1.08 22.90
C TYR A 38 -6.74 0.39 21.69
N ASP A 39 -6.67 -0.93 21.72
CA ASP A 39 -6.22 -1.74 20.58
C ASP A 39 -7.11 -1.52 19.34
N LEU A 40 -6.48 -1.31 18.17
CA LEU A 40 -7.15 -1.00 16.92
C LEU A 40 -8.18 -2.06 16.53
N LYS A 41 -7.80 -3.35 16.62
CA LYS A 41 -8.67 -4.45 16.20
C LYS A 41 -9.89 -4.53 17.11
N GLN A 42 -9.70 -4.38 18.42
CA GLN A 42 -10.81 -4.37 19.39
C GLN A 42 -11.72 -3.15 19.20
N ALA A 43 -11.16 -1.95 19.00
CA ALA A 43 -11.93 -0.74 18.75
C ALA A 43 -12.79 -0.87 17.47
N VAL A 44 -12.20 -1.33 16.35
CA VAL A 44 -12.95 -1.57 15.11
C VAL A 44 -13.99 -2.66 15.28
N THR A 45 -13.71 -3.72 16.07
CA THR A 45 -14.69 -4.77 16.33
C THR A 45 -15.89 -4.23 17.10
N PHE A 46 -15.63 -3.49 18.17
CA PHE A 46 -16.66 -2.91 19.04
C PHE A 46 -17.53 -1.88 18.28
N VAL A 47 -16.89 -0.89 17.66
CA VAL A 47 -17.58 0.14 16.88
C VAL A 47 -18.27 -0.46 15.66
N GLY A 48 -17.61 -1.38 14.95
CA GLY A 48 -18.20 -2.05 13.80
C GLY A 48 -19.45 -2.85 14.15
N ASN A 49 -19.53 -3.44 15.34
CA ASN A 49 -20.75 -4.12 15.80
C ASN A 49 -21.91 -3.14 16.01
N HIS A 50 -21.63 -1.98 16.59
CA HIS A 50 -22.63 -0.93 16.79
C HIS A 50 -23.21 -0.42 15.46
N TYR A 51 -22.35 -0.21 14.47
CA TYR A 51 -22.73 0.29 13.14
C TYR A 51 -23.09 -0.81 12.12
N LEU A 52 -23.13 -2.08 12.55
CA LEU A 52 -23.40 -3.25 11.70
C LEU A 52 -22.48 -3.33 10.45
N LEU A 53 -21.21 -2.97 10.61
CA LEU A 53 -20.24 -2.97 9.52
C LEU A 53 -19.88 -4.39 9.09
N SER A 54 -19.76 -4.60 7.77
CA SER A 54 -19.24 -5.84 7.20
C SER A 54 -17.75 -6.00 7.50
N GLU A 55 -17.23 -7.23 7.44
CA GLU A 55 -15.79 -7.49 7.61
C GLU A 55 -14.94 -6.69 6.61
N ARG A 56 -15.47 -6.46 5.40
CA ARG A 56 -14.77 -5.70 4.36
C ARG A 56 -14.70 -4.21 4.70
N GLN A 57 -15.77 -3.64 5.26
CA GLN A 57 -15.78 -2.27 5.77
C GLN A 57 -14.87 -2.11 7.00
N ARG A 58 -14.87 -3.08 7.91
CA ARG A 58 -13.96 -3.11 9.07
C ARG A 58 -12.50 -3.13 8.63
N LEU A 59 -12.17 -3.95 7.62
CA LEU A 59 -10.83 -3.98 7.06
C LEU A 59 -10.42 -2.64 6.44
N ALA A 60 -11.33 -1.97 5.73
CA ALA A 60 -11.09 -0.63 5.21
C ALA A 60 -10.77 0.37 6.33
N ILE A 61 -11.58 0.39 7.40
CA ILE A 61 -11.31 1.27 8.54
C ILE A 61 -9.97 0.93 9.19
N MET A 62 -9.69 -0.35 9.47
CA MET A 62 -8.40 -0.79 10.05
C MET A 62 -7.20 -0.34 9.23
N ARG A 63 -7.31 -0.32 7.89
CA ARG A 63 -6.23 0.14 7.01
C ARG A 63 -6.15 1.66 6.87
N SER A 64 -7.24 2.39 7.09
CA SER A 64 -7.29 3.84 6.84
C SER A 64 -6.99 4.71 8.05
N VAL A 65 -7.17 4.21 9.27
CA VAL A 65 -7.03 5.02 10.49
C VAL A 65 -5.70 4.81 11.20
N ALA A 66 -5.27 5.81 11.97
CA ALA A 66 -4.07 5.78 12.82
C ALA A 66 -4.24 6.77 14.00
N THR A 67 -3.41 6.65 15.04
CA THR A 67 -3.38 7.66 16.11
C THR A 67 -2.83 8.98 15.57
N GLN A 68 -3.13 10.09 16.25
CA GLN A 68 -2.58 11.40 15.91
C GLN A 68 -1.04 11.39 15.98
N THR A 69 -0.48 10.75 17.01
CA THR A 69 0.97 10.57 17.15
C THR A 69 1.57 9.76 16.01
N GLN A 70 0.91 8.69 15.55
CA GLN A 70 1.38 7.94 14.37
C GLN A 70 1.37 8.81 13.11
N ILE A 71 0.30 9.57 12.87
CA ILE A 71 0.20 10.44 11.70
C ILE A 71 1.31 11.49 11.69
N GLU A 72 1.56 12.13 12.83
CA GLU A 72 2.64 13.12 12.99
C GLU A 72 4.01 12.50 12.75
N ASN A 73 4.32 11.38 13.40
CA ASN A 73 5.59 10.67 13.22
C ASN A 73 5.80 10.25 11.76
N ARG A 74 4.76 9.74 11.08
CA ARG A 74 4.83 9.36 9.67
C ARG A 74 5.10 10.59 8.80
N LYS A 75 4.40 11.69 9.04
CA LYS A 75 4.59 12.93 8.29
C LYS A 75 6.01 13.48 8.41
N GLU A 76 6.62 13.42 9.60
CA GLU A 76 8.00 13.86 9.84
C GLU A 76 9.03 13.02 9.07
N LYS A 77 8.76 11.73 8.90
CA LYS A 77 9.62 10.79 8.17
C LYS A 77 9.41 10.81 6.65
N GLN A 78 8.35 11.44 6.17
CA GLN A 78 8.02 11.44 4.74
C GLN A 78 8.97 12.37 3.98
N VAL A 79 9.62 11.83 2.95
CA VAL A 79 10.48 12.61 2.05
C VAL A 79 9.83 12.72 0.66
N PRO A 80 9.97 13.86 -0.03
CA PRO A 80 9.38 14.06 -1.34
C PRO A 80 10.14 13.24 -2.41
N LEU A 81 9.44 12.80 -3.45
CA LEU A 81 10.04 12.07 -4.60
C LEU A 81 11.22 12.84 -5.23
N THR A 82 11.15 14.17 -5.27
CA THR A 82 12.20 15.04 -5.80
C THR A 82 13.52 14.98 -5.03
N SER A 83 13.50 14.50 -3.77
CA SER A 83 14.70 14.32 -2.96
C SER A 83 15.48 13.03 -3.25
N LEU A 84 14.93 12.14 -4.09
CA LEU A 84 15.51 10.83 -4.37
C LEU A 84 16.62 10.83 -5.43
N SER A 85 16.84 11.96 -6.11
CA SER A 85 17.87 12.04 -7.16
C SER A 85 19.24 11.63 -6.64
N GLY A 86 19.83 10.62 -7.28
CA GLY A 86 21.13 10.03 -6.92
C GLY A 86 21.10 9.10 -5.70
N ARG A 87 19.95 8.93 -5.02
CA ARG A 87 19.82 8.10 -3.83
C ARG A 87 19.39 6.68 -4.15
N GLU A 88 19.56 5.79 -3.17
CA GLU A 88 18.95 4.48 -3.21
C GLU A 88 17.58 4.47 -2.51
N VAL A 89 16.72 3.55 -2.94
CA VAL A 89 15.40 3.29 -2.34
C VAL A 89 15.23 1.83 -1.97
N TRP A 90 14.32 1.57 -1.04
CA TRP A 90 13.96 0.24 -0.57
C TRP A 90 12.46 0.01 -0.74
N ILE A 91 12.04 -1.14 -1.26
CA ILE A 91 10.64 -1.40 -1.61
C ILE A 91 10.24 -2.79 -1.14
N ASP A 92 9.08 -2.90 -0.48
CA ASP A 92 8.37 -4.17 -0.39
C ASP A 92 7.67 -4.44 -1.73
N GLY A 93 8.22 -5.38 -2.49
CA GLY A 93 7.75 -5.64 -3.84
C GLY A 93 6.33 -6.19 -3.91
N PHE A 94 5.88 -6.97 -2.92
CA PHE A 94 4.51 -7.49 -2.96
C PHE A 94 3.49 -6.43 -2.62
N ASN A 95 3.67 -5.72 -1.50
CA ASN A 95 2.73 -4.67 -1.12
C ASN A 95 2.63 -3.59 -2.20
N MET A 96 3.77 -3.18 -2.79
CA MET A 96 3.78 -2.19 -3.87
C MET A 96 3.09 -2.71 -5.15
N ILE A 97 3.53 -3.85 -5.69
CA ILE A 97 2.99 -4.36 -6.95
C ILE A 97 1.51 -4.73 -6.83
N ILE A 98 1.06 -5.29 -5.70
CA ILE A 98 -0.36 -5.59 -5.51
C ILE A 98 -1.19 -4.32 -5.48
N THR A 99 -0.73 -3.27 -4.81
CA THR A 99 -1.43 -1.97 -4.80
C THR A 99 -1.57 -1.41 -6.22
N LEU A 100 -0.50 -1.47 -7.02
CA LEU A 100 -0.52 -1.00 -8.41
C LEU A 100 -1.34 -1.90 -9.33
N GLU A 101 -1.37 -3.21 -9.10
CA GLU A 101 -2.25 -4.16 -9.79
C GLU A 101 -3.74 -3.87 -9.49
N VAL A 102 -4.08 -3.57 -8.23
CA VAL A 102 -5.44 -3.14 -7.82
C VAL A 102 -5.80 -1.84 -8.53
N LEU A 103 -4.87 -0.87 -8.53
CA LEU A 103 -5.02 0.39 -9.24
C LEU A 103 -5.34 0.15 -10.70
N LEU A 104 -4.53 -0.64 -11.42
CA LEU A 104 -4.70 -0.92 -12.84
C LEU A 104 -5.92 -1.80 -13.16
N SER A 105 -6.41 -2.59 -12.20
CA SER A 105 -7.60 -3.45 -12.36
C SER A 105 -8.95 -2.73 -12.21
N ASP A 106 -8.93 -1.41 -11.96
CA ASP A 106 -10.12 -0.59 -11.59
C ASP A 106 -10.80 -1.08 -10.30
N SER A 107 -10.00 -1.59 -9.37
CA SER A 107 -10.47 -2.00 -8.06
C SER A 107 -10.32 -0.87 -7.05
N ILE A 108 -11.07 -0.95 -5.95
CA ILE A 108 -11.13 0.13 -4.96
C ILE A 108 -9.80 0.30 -4.23
N LEU A 109 -9.36 1.56 -4.14
CA LEU A 109 -8.27 2.04 -3.32
C LEU A 109 -8.77 3.03 -2.27
N PHE A 110 -8.12 3.05 -1.12
CA PHE A 110 -8.52 3.86 0.03
C PHE A 110 -7.48 4.95 0.32
N ALA A 111 -7.94 6.18 0.46
CA ALA A 111 -7.14 7.26 1.05
C ALA A 111 -7.09 7.10 2.56
N CYS A 112 -5.88 7.07 3.12
CA CYS A 112 -5.65 6.86 4.55
C CYS A 112 -5.33 8.19 5.26
N MET A 113 -5.51 8.21 6.58
CA MET A 113 -5.27 9.40 7.41
C MET A 113 -3.81 9.90 7.38
N ASP A 114 -2.87 9.01 7.09
CA ASP A 114 -1.44 9.32 6.95
C ASP A 114 -1.05 9.76 5.52
N GLY A 115 -2.03 9.98 4.64
CA GLY A 115 -1.82 10.40 3.25
C GLY A 115 -1.41 9.26 2.31
N THR A 116 -1.29 8.03 2.80
CA THR A 116 -1.03 6.87 1.92
C THR A 116 -2.29 6.40 1.20
N ILE A 117 -2.07 5.61 0.16
CA ILE A 117 -3.13 4.93 -0.60
C ILE A 117 -2.94 3.43 -0.42
N ARG A 118 -3.99 2.74 0.05
CA ARG A 118 -3.96 1.31 0.36
C ARG A 118 -5.12 0.57 -0.31
N ASP A 119 -4.85 -0.64 -0.74
CA ASP A 119 -5.87 -1.58 -1.21
C ASP A 119 -6.43 -2.44 -0.06
N LEU A 120 -7.34 -3.37 -0.37
CA LEU A 120 -7.82 -4.41 0.57
C LEU A 120 -7.45 -5.83 0.11
N ALA A 121 -6.69 -5.98 -0.96
CA ALA A 121 -6.28 -7.27 -1.49
C ALA A 121 -5.21 -7.87 -0.57
N ALA A 122 -5.63 -8.82 0.27
CA ALA A 122 -4.70 -9.67 0.99
C ALA A 122 -4.18 -10.79 0.07
N LEU A 123 -2.88 -11.09 0.16
CA LEU A 123 -2.36 -12.35 -0.36
C LEU A 123 -2.90 -13.50 0.49
N ARG A 124 -3.97 -14.15 0.02
CA ARG A 124 -4.45 -15.43 0.57
C ARG A 124 -3.90 -16.57 -0.29
N GLY A 125 -2.70 -17.05 0.04
CA GLY A 125 -2.05 -18.17 -0.64
C GLY A 125 -1.05 -17.76 -1.72
N THR A 126 -1.16 -18.34 -2.91
CA THR A 126 -0.15 -18.20 -3.98
C THR A 126 -0.32 -16.90 -4.77
N TYR A 127 0.73 -16.07 -4.83
CA TYR A 127 0.78 -14.95 -5.77
C TYR A 127 0.78 -15.48 -7.22
N ARG A 128 0.06 -14.79 -8.10
CA ARG A 128 -0.01 -15.11 -9.53
C ARG A 128 0.07 -13.81 -10.31
N LEU A 129 0.96 -13.78 -11.30
CA LEU A 129 1.01 -12.70 -12.28
C LEU A 129 -0.36 -12.61 -12.99
N ILE A 130 -0.79 -11.37 -13.23
CA ILE A 130 -1.99 -11.02 -13.99
C ILE A 130 -1.58 -10.12 -15.17
N PRO A 131 -2.46 -9.88 -16.16
CA PRO A 131 -2.13 -9.01 -17.29
C PRO A 131 -1.60 -7.61 -16.89
N GLU A 132 -2.06 -7.10 -15.76
CA GLU A 132 -1.70 -5.78 -15.22
C GLU A 132 -0.31 -5.75 -14.56
N THR A 133 0.30 -6.90 -14.23
CA THR A 133 1.56 -6.94 -13.46
C THR A 133 2.71 -6.24 -14.18
N GLU A 134 2.86 -6.45 -15.49
CA GLU A 134 3.95 -5.81 -16.26
C GLU A 134 3.80 -4.29 -16.26
N ALA A 135 2.58 -3.80 -16.49
CA ALA A 135 2.26 -2.38 -16.46
C ALA A 135 2.46 -1.77 -15.06
N ALA A 136 2.15 -2.51 -13.99
CA ALA A 136 2.43 -2.08 -12.63
C ALA A 136 3.93 -1.89 -12.36
N ILE A 137 4.77 -2.84 -12.82
CA ILE A 137 6.23 -2.75 -12.66
C ILE A 137 6.79 -1.58 -13.48
N ARG A 138 6.37 -1.43 -14.74
CA ARG A 138 6.81 -0.32 -15.61
C ARG A 138 6.44 1.03 -15.01
N MET A 139 5.22 1.18 -14.50
CA MET A 139 4.77 2.39 -13.82
C MET A 139 5.65 2.75 -12.61
N LEU A 140 5.95 1.77 -11.76
CA LEU A 140 6.87 1.95 -10.64
C LEU A 140 8.25 2.42 -11.12
N PHE A 141 8.82 1.73 -12.10
CA PHE A 141 10.16 2.00 -12.60
C PHE A 141 10.27 3.34 -13.33
N ASP A 142 9.23 3.74 -14.08
CA ASP A 142 9.16 5.04 -14.75
C ASP A 142 9.23 6.19 -13.75
N ILE A 143 8.45 6.12 -12.66
CA ILE A 143 8.48 7.14 -11.61
C ILE A 143 9.85 7.19 -10.92
N LEU A 144 10.45 6.03 -10.62
CA LEU A 144 11.77 5.97 -9.98
C LEU A 144 12.88 6.51 -10.89
N ARG A 145 12.79 6.24 -12.21
CA ARG A 145 13.69 6.82 -13.23
C ARG A 145 13.56 8.33 -13.29
N GLU A 146 12.34 8.85 -13.32
CA GLU A 146 12.07 10.29 -13.36
C GLU A 146 12.51 11.00 -12.07
N ALA A 147 12.38 10.33 -10.92
CA ALA A 147 12.92 10.80 -9.66
C ALA A 147 14.46 10.76 -9.59
N GLY A 148 15.14 10.19 -10.60
CA GLY A 148 16.60 10.13 -10.68
C GLY A 148 17.24 9.17 -9.70
N VAL A 149 16.51 8.15 -9.23
CA VAL A 149 17.03 7.15 -8.29
C VAL A 149 18.25 6.43 -8.88
N SER A 150 19.30 6.24 -8.09
CA SER A 150 20.53 5.56 -8.54
C SER A 150 20.48 4.04 -8.34
N ARG A 151 19.77 3.57 -7.30
CA ARG A 151 19.64 2.16 -6.95
C ARG A 151 18.26 1.84 -6.39
N VAL A 152 17.67 0.75 -6.88
CA VAL A 152 16.37 0.25 -6.43
C VAL A 152 16.58 -1.12 -5.80
N ASN A 153 16.34 -1.21 -4.48
CA ASN A 153 16.39 -2.47 -3.75
C ASN A 153 14.95 -2.98 -3.51
N ILE A 154 14.57 -4.07 -4.16
CA ILE A 154 13.24 -4.69 -4.00
C ILE A 154 13.36 -5.95 -3.16
N LEU A 155 12.59 -6.01 -2.07
CA LEU A 155 12.51 -7.15 -1.20
C LEU A 155 11.20 -7.90 -1.47
N LEU A 156 11.30 -9.20 -1.69
CA LEU A 156 10.17 -10.11 -1.90
C LEU A 156 10.14 -11.15 -0.80
N ASP A 157 8.94 -11.40 -0.27
CA ASP A 157 8.73 -12.33 0.82
C ASP A 157 8.86 -13.80 0.33
N GLN A 158 9.76 -14.56 0.93
CA GLN A 158 10.09 -15.94 0.57
C GLN A 158 8.88 -16.90 0.75
N PRO A 159 8.15 -16.87 1.88
CA PRO A 159 6.88 -17.57 2.06
C PRO A 159 5.87 -17.41 0.93
N VAL A 160 5.87 -16.29 0.20
CA VAL A 160 4.91 -16.06 -0.88
C VAL A 160 5.31 -16.89 -2.10
N SER A 161 4.45 -17.88 -2.43
CA SER A 161 4.64 -18.74 -3.60
C SER A 161 4.67 -17.89 -4.88
N ASN A 162 5.52 -18.28 -5.85
CA ASN A 162 5.80 -17.56 -7.10
C ASN A 162 6.55 -16.22 -6.97
N SER A 163 7.15 -15.91 -5.81
CA SER A 163 8.09 -14.79 -5.66
C SER A 163 9.21 -14.80 -6.72
N GLY A 164 9.73 -15.99 -7.08
CA GLY A 164 10.72 -16.14 -8.16
C GLY A 164 10.22 -15.67 -9.53
N ARG A 165 8.94 -15.89 -9.87
CA ARG A 165 8.37 -15.45 -11.16
C ARG A 165 8.25 -13.93 -11.23
N LEU A 166 7.83 -13.31 -10.13
CA LEU A 166 7.77 -11.85 -10.03
C LEU A 166 9.18 -11.26 -10.12
N LYS A 167 10.15 -11.86 -9.43
CA LYS A 167 11.55 -11.46 -9.51
C LYS A 167 12.07 -11.49 -10.95
N THR A 168 11.86 -12.58 -11.69
CA THR A 168 12.28 -12.68 -13.10
C THR A 168 11.64 -11.58 -13.94
N CYS A 169 10.31 -11.39 -13.83
CA CYS A 169 9.60 -10.35 -14.56
C CYS A 169 10.15 -8.93 -14.26
N MET A 170 10.41 -8.62 -12.99
CA MET A 170 11.02 -7.34 -12.60
C MET A 170 12.45 -7.18 -13.13
N ALA A 171 13.25 -8.26 -13.11
CA ALA A 171 14.63 -8.23 -13.60
C ALA A 171 14.68 -7.98 -15.10
N ASP A 172 13.86 -8.71 -15.88
CA ASP A 172 13.80 -8.59 -17.34
C ASP A 172 13.38 -7.16 -17.75
N LEU A 173 12.35 -6.60 -17.10
CA LEU A 173 11.92 -5.21 -17.33
C LEU A 173 12.97 -4.19 -16.87
N GLY A 174 13.70 -4.50 -15.81
CA GLY A 174 14.71 -3.63 -15.22
C GLY A 174 15.90 -3.35 -16.13
N GLU A 175 16.17 -4.20 -17.12
CA GLU A 175 17.24 -3.99 -18.11
C GLU A 175 17.05 -2.71 -18.94
N GLU A 176 15.81 -2.25 -19.08
CA GLU A 176 15.46 -1.03 -19.82
C GLU A 176 15.72 0.26 -19.01
N TYR A 177 16.09 0.16 -17.73
CA TYR A 177 16.16 1.30 -16.80
C TYR A 177 17.60 1.64 -16.36
N PRO A 178 17.90 2.91 -16.08
CA PRO A 178 19.27 3.37 -15.83
C PRO A 178 19.77 3.15 -14.40
N PHE A 179 18.91 2.74 -13.48
CA PHE A 179 19.27 2.50 -12.08
C PHE A 179 19.82 1.10 -11.86
N VAL A 180 20.61 0.93 -10.80
CA VAL A 180 21.04 -0.41 -10.35
C VAL A 180 19.85 -1.10 -9.67
N LEU A 181 19.33 -2.16 -10.27
CA LEU A 181 18.25 -2.95 -9.70
C LEU A 181 18.80 -4.16 -8.93
N ASP A 182 18.43 -4.28 -7.65
CA ASP A 182 18.71 -5.46 -6.81
C ASP A 182 17.41 -6.02 -6.25
N ILE A 183 17.12 -7.29 -6.55
CA ILE A 183 15.88 -7.96 -6.11
C ILE A 183 16.25 -9.16 -5.24
N ARG A 184 15.87 -9.10 -3.96
CA ARG A 184 16.18 -10.14 -2.97
C ARG A 184 14.90 -10.83 -2.51
N ILE A 185 14.99 -12.15 -2.36
CA ILE A 185 13.92 -12.97 -1.77
C ILE A 185 14.37 -13.33 -0.36
N LEU A 186 13.66 -12.84 0.66
CA LEU A 186 14.05 -12.94 2.08
C LEU A 186 12.89 -13.48 2.91
N ARG A 187 13.18 -14.06 4.08
CA ARG A 187 12.14 -14.58 4.99
C ARG A 187 11.39 -13.51 5.77
N ASP A 188 12.05 -12.39 6.03
CA ASP A 188 11.55 -11.33 6.90
C ASP A 188 11.83 -10.00 6.20
N VAL A 189 10.92 -9.63 5.30
CA VAL A 189 11.03 -8.40 4.51
C VAL A 189 10.85 -7.18 5.40
N ASP A 190 9.83 -7.19 6.27
CA ASP A 190 9.50 -6.08 7.14
C ASP A 190 10.70 -5.67 7.99
N ARG A 191 11.34 -6.63 8.66
CA ARG A 191 12.50 -6.35 9.52
C ARG A 191 13.68 -5.77 8.77
N GLU A 192 13.88 -6.15 7.50
CA GLU A 192 14.95 -5.60 6.67
C GLU A 192 14.66 -4.16 6.21
N LEU A 193 13.38 -3.78 6.13
CA LEU A 193 12.95 -2.41 5.83
C LEU A 193 12.94 -1.52 7.08
N TYR A 194 12.86 -2.11 8.27
CA TYR A 194 13.00 -1.36 9.51
C TYR A 194 14.38 -0.70 9.60
N GLY A 195 14.41 0.56 10.00
CA GLY A 195 15.66 1.33 10.07
C GLY A 195 16.28 1.68 8.72
N LYS A 196 15.58 1.51 7.59
CA LYS A 196 16.03 2.02 6.27
C LYS A 196 15.55 3.43 6.01
N GLU A 197 16.31 4.16 5.19
CA GLU A 197 15.91 5.43 4.61
C GLU A 197 15.27 5.22 3.23
N ASN A 198 14.45 6.18 2.80
CA ASN A 198 13.81 6.23 1.48
C ASN A 198 13.02 4.95 1.15
N VAL A 199 12.29 4.43 2.13
CA VAL A 199 11.45 3.24 1.92
C VAL A 199 10.20 3.64 1.14
N VAL A 200 10.00 3.08 -0.04
CA VAL A 200 8.76 3.25 -0.82
C VAL A 200 7.75 2.24 -0.30
N THR A 201 6.78 2.70 0.49
CA THR A 201 5.79 1.85 1.13
C THR A 201 4.50 2.60 1.43
N SER A 202 3.41 1.86 1.52
CA SER A 202 2.17 2.29 2.16
C SER A 202 1.85 1.46 3.41
N ASP A 203 2.63 0.45 3.77
CA ASP A 203 2.35 -0.41 4.94
C ASP A 203 2.54 0.35 6.26
N SER A 204 1.51 0.37 7.10
CA SER A 204 1.50 1.14 8.35
C SER A 204 2.62 0.76 9.33
N ILE A 205 2.99 -0.52 9.38
CA ILE A 205 4.02 -1.02 10.30
C ILE A 205 5.39 -0.58 9.80
N ILE A 206 5.65 -0.72 8.50
CA ILE A 206 6.93 -0.28 7.91
C ILE A 206 7.09 1.24 8.07
N LEU A 207 6.02 2.03 7.84
CA LEU A 207 6.03 3.47 8.05
C LEU A 207 6.42 3.87 9.48
N ASP A 208 5.96 3.10 10.48
CA ASP A 208 6.25 3.37 11.89
C ASP A 208 7.72 3.04 12.25
N HIS A 209 8.36 2.09 11.56
CA HIS A 209 9.68 1.57 11.90
C HIS A 209 10.84 1.95 10.96
N CYS A 210 10.57 2.49 9.77
CA CYS A 210 11.62 3.03 8.90
C CYS A 210 12.18 4.36 9.44
N ILE A 211 13.36 4.77 8.94
CA ILE A 211 13.94 6.10 9.20
C ILE A 211 13.23 7.15 8.37
N SER A 212 13.03 6.90 7.08
CA SER A 212 12.30 7.78 6.17
C SER A 212 11.60 7.00 5.07
N TRP A 213 10.52 7.55 4.53
CA TRP A 213 9.69 6.89 3.52
C TRP A 213 9.21 7.83 2.41
N VAL A 214 8.80 7.23 1.30
CA VAL A 214 8.37 7.93 0.09
C VAL A 214 6.98 7.45 -0.29
N ASN A 215 6.09 8.40 -0.54
CA ASN A 215 4.74 8.11 -0.99
C ASN A 215 4.67 8.14 -2.53
N LEU A 216 4.82 6.98 -3.17
CA LEU A 216 4.82 6.86 -4.64
C LEU A 216 3.42 6.64 -5.22
N THR A 217 2.52 5.99 -4.47
CA THR A 217 1.19 5.61 -4.97
C THR A 217 0.32 6.80 -5.42
N PRO A 218 0.33 7.99 -4.78
CA PRO A 218 -0.40 9.16 -5.26
C PRO A 218 0.01 9.61 -6.67
N GLU A 219 1.31 9.56 -6.98
CA GLU A 219 1.83 9.87 -8.32
C GLU A 219 1.30 8.86 -9.37
N CYS A 220 1.26 7.57 -9.02
CA CYS A 220 0.64 6.54 -9.86
C CYS A 220 -0.85 6.82 -10.12
N LEU A 221 -1.58 7.22 -9.08
CA LEU A 221 -3.01 7.50 -9.14
C LEU A 221 -3.32 8.70 -10.05
N GLU A 222 -2.54 9.77 -9.91
CA GLU A 222 -2.65 10.97 -10.74
C GLU A 222 -2.41 10.66 -12.22
N ARG A 223 -1.34 9.92 -12.55
CA ARG A 223 -1.03 9.51 -13.94
C ARG A 223 -2.12 8.68 -14.60
N GLN A 224 -2.85 7.90 -13.81
CA GLN A 224 -3.94 7.05 -14.30
C GLN A 224 -5.31 7.74 -14.25
N GLY A 225 -5.40 8.95 -13.69
CA GLY A 225 -6.66 9.69 -13.53
C GLY A 225 -7.69 8.92 -12.73
N LYS A 226 -7.26 8.20 -11.68
CA LYS A 226 -8.15 7.39 -10.83
C LYS A 226 -8.45 8.09 -9.51
N ASP A 227 -9.59 7.74 -8.92
CA ASP A 227 -10.01 8.25 -7.62
C ASP A 227 -9.82 7.21 -6.51
N THR A 228 -9.76 7.69 -5.28
CA THR A 228 -9.77 6.86 -4.06
C THR A 228 -11.04 7.07 -3.26
N ILE A 229 -11.40 6.08 -2.43
CA ILE A 229 -12.46 6.21 -1.45
C ILE A 229 -11.88 6.64 -0.10
N GLN A 230 -12.56 7.56 0.58
CA GLN A 230 -12.25 7.96 1.94
C GLN A 230 -13.36 7.49 2.90
N VAL A 231 -12.95 6.82 3.98
CA VAL A 231 -13.85 6.21 4.97
C VAL A 231 -13.78 6.86 6.37
N TRP A 232 -13.08 7.98 6.49
CA TRP A 232 -12.82 8.70 7.75
C TRP A 232 -13.07 10.20 7.60
#